data_AF-A0A3D1HAL8-F1
#
_entry.id   AF-A0A3D1HAL8-F1
#
_cell.length_a   1.000
_cell.length_b   1.000
_cell.length_c   1.000
_cell.angle_alpha   90.00
_cell.angle_beta   90.00
_cell.angle_gamma   90.00
#
_symmetry.space_group_name_H-M   'P 1'
#
loop_
_entity.id
_entity.type
_entity.pdbx_description
1 polymer ?
#
loop_
_entity_poly.entity_id
_entity_poly.type
_entity_poly.pdbx_seq_one_letter_code
_entity_poly.pdbx_strand_id
1 'polypeptide(L)'
;MTRDEFIEKNLPLVHSLANRFRGRGIDYEELYSAGCVGLVKAYDNFDFERGLKFSTYAVPVILGEIRRLFRDGGAVKMSRSLKELSMKAARARDELSADGNIPTVSDIAKRLGVSEEDVAEAVAAG
;
A
#
# COMPACT_ATOMS: atom_id res chain seq x y z
N MET A 1 -16.11 28.05 7.61
CA MET A 1 -15.40 26.76 7.69
C MET A 1 -13.92 27.08 7.72
N THR A 2 -13.22 26.63 8.75
CA THR A 2 -11.77 26.83 8.88
C THR A 2 -11.01 25.84 8.01
N ARG A 3 -9.71 26.09 7.83
CA ARG A 3 -8.79 25.15 7.17
C ARG A 3 -8.84 23.78 7.83
N ASP A 4 -8.73 23.75 9.15
CA ASP A 4 -8.65 22.49 9.90
C ASP A 4 -9.96 21.71 9.83
N GLU A 5 -11.11 22.38 9.94
CA GLU A 5 -12.43 21.76 9.76
C GLU A 5 -12.60 21.14 8.36
N PHE A 6 -12.05 21.78 7.32
CA PHE A 6 -12.11 21.23 5.97
C PHE A 6 -11.21 20.01 5.82
N ILE A 7 -9.98 20.08 6.34
CA ILE A 7 -9.04 18.96 6.28
C ILE A 7 -9.60 17.75 7.02
N GLU A 8 -10.13 17.94 8.24
CA GLU A 8 -10.76 16.89 9.04
C GLU A 8 -11.89 16.18 8.30
N LYS A 9 -12.79 16.94 7.65
CA LYS A 9 -13.89 16.39 6.85
C LYS A 9 -13.41 15.55 5.66
N ASN A 10 -12.19 15.76 5.18
CA ASN A 10 -11.61 15.04 4.06
C ASN A 10 -10.66 13.91 4.47
N LEU A 11 -10.41 13.68 5.77
CA LEU A 11 -9.62 12.54 6.24
C LEU A 11 -10.14 11.16 5.78
N PRO A 12 -11.48 10.91 5.67
CA PRO A 12 -11.98 9.64 5.14
C PRO A 12 -11.50 9.35 3.70
N LEU A 13 -11.28 10.39 2.89
CA LEU A 13 -10.69 10.24 1.55
C LEU A 13 -9.28 9.66 1.66
N VAL A 14 -8.46 10.20 2.56
CA VAL A 14 -7.09 9.71 2.79
C VAL A 14 -7.12 8.25 3.25
N HIS A 15 -7.99 7.92 4.21
CA HIS A 15 -8.20 6.54 4.68
C HIS A 15 -8.53 5.59 3.52
N SER A 16 -9.46 5.98 2.64
CA SER A 16 -9.85 5.16 1.48
C SER A 16 -8.70 4.93 0.50
N LEU A 17 -7.84 5.94 0.29
CA LEU A 17 -6.70 5.86 -0.62
C LEU A 17 -5.57 5.04 0.00
N ALA A 18 -5.23 5.27 1.27
CA ALA A 18 -4.18 4.55 1.99
C ALA A 18 -4.51 3.05 2.14
N ASN A 19 -5.78 2.69 2.38
CA ASN A 19 -6.21 1.29 2.47
C ASN A 19 -5.86 0.45 1.23
N ARG A 20 -5.81 1.07 0.04
CA ARG A 20 -5.46 0.39 -1.22
C ARG A 20 -4.00 -0.09 -1.28
N PHE A 21 -3.15 0.41 -0.39
CA PHE A 21 -1.72 0.09 -0.32
C PHE A 21 -1.36 -0.79 0.87
N ARG A 22 -2.33 -1.24 1.67
CA ARG A 22 -2.08 -2.17 2.78
C ARG A 22 -1.45 -3.47 2.29
N GLY A 23 -0.61 -4.05 3.14
CA GLY A 23 0.09 -5.32 2.84
C GLY A 23 1.31 -5.17 1.93
N ARG A 24 1.66 -3.97 1.48
CA ARG A 24 2.78 -3.73 0.53
C ARG A 24 4.11 -3.39 1.23
N GLY A 25 4.34 -3.91 2.43
CA GLY A 25 5.60 -3.70 3.18
C GLY A 25 5.78 -2.32 3.82
N ILE A 26 4.73 -1.49 3.85
CA ILE A 26 4.68 -0.21 4.57
C ILE A 26 3.48 -0.24 5.51
N ASP A 27 3.69 0.19 6.75
CA ASP A 27 2.65 0.20 7.77
C ASP A 27 1.53 1.17 7.40
N TYR A 28 0.30 0.80 7.77
CA TYR A 28 -0.87 1.62 7.47
C TYR A 28 -0.76 3.04 8.03
N GLU A 29 -0.24 3.19 9.25
CA GLU A 29 -0.02 4.50 9.88
C GLU A 29 0.94 5.37 9.06
N GLU A 30 1.98 4.76 8.47
CA GLU A 30 2.96 5.46 7.62
C GLU A 30 2.31 5.89 6.30
N LEU A 31 1.52 4.99 5.66
CA LEU A 31 0.74 5.29 4.46
C LEU A 31 -0.29 6.40 4.70
N TYR A 32 -1.00 6.32 5.82
CA TYR A 32 -2.04 7.28 6.19
C TYR A 32 -1.43 8.65 6.50
N SER A 33 -0.34 8.69 7.27
CA SER A 33 0.39 9.92 7.57
C SER A 33 0.90 10.63 6.31
N ALA A 34 1.53 9.89 5.38
CA ALA A 34 1.94 10.46 4.09
C ALA A 34 0.75 10.96 3.27
N GLY A 35 -0.37 10.24 3.29
CA GLY A 35 -1.60 10.68 2.67
C GLY A 35 -2.17 11.97 3.28
N CYS A 36 -2.09 12.13 4.60
CA CYS A 36 -2.50 13.35 5.30
C CYS A 36 -1.63 14.55 4.90
N VAL A 37 -0.31 14.36 4.75
CA VAL A 37 0.58 15.38 4.20
C VAL A 37 0.15 15.79 2.79
N GLY A 38 -0.22 14.81 1.95
CA GLY A 38 -0.74 15.06 0.60
C GLY A 38 -2.07 15.83 0.61
N LEU A 39 -2.97 15.54 1.55
CA LEU A 39 -4.24 16.26 1.71
C LEU A 39 -4.01 17.73 2.09
N VAL A 40 -3.10 17.99 3.04
CA VAL A 40 -2.71 19.34 3.45
C VAL A 40 -2.13 20.12 2.27
N LYS A 41 -1.18 19.52 1.55
CA LYS A 41 -0.60 20.12 0.33
C LYS A 41 -1.67 20.40 -0.73
N ALA A 42 -2.61 19.49 -0.92
CA ALA A 42 -3.70 19.68 -1.86
C ALA A 42 -4.57 20.88 -1.47
N TYR A 43 -4.92 21.02 -0.19
CA TYR A 43 -5.67 22.16 0.32
C TYR A 43 -4.94 23.48 0.07
N ASP A 44 -3.66 23.55 0.47
CA ASP A 44 -2.86 24.77 0.38
C ASP A 44 -2.61 25.25 -1.07
N ASN A 45 -2.75 24.35 -2.06
CA ASN A 45 -2.50 24.64 -3.48
C ASN A 45 -3.75 24.56 -4.37
N PHE A 46 -4.93 24.32 -3.81
CA PHE A 46 -6.16 24.21 -4.59
C PHE A 46 -6.78 25.58 -4.82
N ASP A 47 -7.08 25.88 -6.09
CA ASP A 47 -7.84 27.06 -6.47
C ASP A 47 -9.34 26.77 -6.40
N PHE A 48 -9.99 27.30 -5.36
CA PHE A 48 -11.43 27.11 -5.12
C PHE A 48 -12.33 27.90 -6.09
N GLU A 49 -11.81 28.94 -6.76
CA GLU A 49 -12.57 29.75 -7.70
C GLU A 49 -12.73 29.06 -9.07
N ARG A 50 -11.94 28.00 -9.31
CA ARG A 50 -11.90 27.27 -10.59
C ARG A 50 -13.11 26.37 -10.87
N GLY A 51 -14.03 26.23 -9.92
CA GLY A 51 -15.28 25.47 -10.07
C GLY A 51 -15.12 23.94 -10.13
N LEU A 52 -13.94 23.41 -9.81
CA LEU A 52 -13.69 21.96 -9.78
C LEU A 52 -13.98 21.37 -8.39
N LYS A 53 -14.27 20.07 -8.34
CA LYS A 53 -14.34 19.37 -7.06
C LYS A 53 -12.94 19.23 -6.48
N PHE A 54 -12.76 19.55 -5.20
CA PHE A 54 -11.48 19.43 -4.49
C PHE A 54 -10.86 18.03 -4.65
N SER A 55 -11.67 16.97 -4.58
CA SER A 55 -11.19 15.58 -4.74
C SER A 55 -10.51 15.31 -6.09
N THR A 56 -10.92 16.01 -7.15
CA THR A 56 -10.27 15.93 -8.47
C THR A 56 -8.80 16.33 -8.41
N TYR A 57 -8.47 17.32 -7.58
CA TYR A 57 -7.09 17.77 -7.38
C TYR A 57 -6.38 17.01 -6.25
N ALA A 58 -7.08 16.73 -5.15
CA ALA A 58 -6.47 16.13 -3.97
C ALA A 58 -6.03 14.67 -4.17
N VAL A 59 -6.80 13.87 -4.90
CA VAL A 59 -6.49 12.45 -5.13
C VAL A 59 -5.09 12.24 -5.73
N PRO A 60 -4.69 12.87 -6.86
CA PRO A 60 -3.35 12.67 -7.41
C PRO A 60 -2.23 13.16 -6.48
N VAL A 61 -2.46 14.24 -5.71
CA VAL A 61 -1.48 14.74 -4.74
C VAL A 61 -1.27 13.75 -3.58
N ILE A 62 -2.36 13.27 -2.98
CA ILE A 62 -2.35 12.27 -1.91
C ILE A 62 -1.65 10.98 -2.36
N LEU A 63 -2.02 10.47 -3.54
CA LEU A 63 -1.39 9.28 -4.11
C LEU A 63 0.10 9.49 -4.41
N GLY A 64 0.51 10.71 -4.77
CA GLY A 64 1.90 11.07 -5.00
C GLY A 64 2.76 10.90 -3.75
N GLU A 65 2.28 11.41 -2.60
CA GLU A 65 2.96 11.26 -1.30
C GLU A 65 3.00 9.80 -0.83
N ILE A 66 1.89 9.07 -0.95
CA ILE A 66 1.86 7.64 -0.59
C ILE A 66 2.85 6.85 -1.44
N ARG A 67 2.85 7.05 -2.77
CA ARG A 67 3.78 6.38 -3.69
C ARG A 67 5.24 6.76 -3.46
N ARG A 68 5.50 7.94 -2.89
CA ARG A 68 6.85 8.39 -2.56
C ARG A 68 7.50 7.49 -1.52
N LEU A 69 6.75 7.00 -0.54
CA LEU A 69 7.28 6.08 0.47
C LEU A 69 7.89 4.81 -0.14
N PHE A 70 7.34 4.34 -1.26
CA PHE A 70 7.87 3.18 -1.99
C PHE A 70 9.14 3.49 -2.80
N ARG A 71 9.35 4.74 -3.21
CA ARG A 71 10.57 5.19 -3.90
C ARG A 71 11.69 5.49 -2.91
N ASP A 72 11.35 6.20 -1.84
CA ASP A 72 12.29 6.66 -0.83
C ASP A 72 12.67 5.54 0.15
N GLY A 73 11.81 4.53 0.33
CA GLY A 73 12.08 3.33 1.12
C GLY A 73 13.12 2.37 0.52
N GLY A 74 13.51 2.58 -0.74
CA GLY A 74 14.61 1.89 -1.41
C GLY A 74 14.46 0.37 -1.55
N ALA A 75 15.22 -0.22 -2.48
CA ALA A 75 15.32 -1.67 -2.70
C ALA A 75 15.56 -2.52 -1.42
N VAL A 76 15.98 -1.90 -0.31
CA VAL A 76 16.25 -2.53 0.99
C VAL A 76 14.99 -2.94 1.74
N LYS A 77 13.91 -2.13 1.74
CA LYS A 77 12.64 -2.50 2.41
C LYS A 77 11.92 -3.59 1.61
N MET A 78 11.96 -3.50 0.26
CA MET A 78 11.52 -4.59 -0.62
C MET A 78 12.29 -5.88 -0.38
N SER A 79 13.63 -5.87 -0.28
CA SER A 79 14.41 -7.08 0.00
C SER A 79 14.06 -7.74 1.34
N ARG A 80 13.77 -6.97 2.41
CA ARG A 80 13.33 -7.54 3.69
C ARG A 80 11.93 -8.12 3.62
N SER A 81 10.97 -7.39 3.02
CA SER A 81 9.61 -7.88 2.84
C SER A 81 9.55 -9.08 1.89
N LEU A 82 10.36 -9.10 0.84
CA LEU A 82 10.50 -10.22 -0.10
C LEU A 82 11.15 -11.43 0.58
N LYS A 83 12.16 -11.23 1.43
CA LYS A 83 12.77 -12.30 2.21
C LYS A 83 11.81 -12.89 3.25
N GLU A 84 11.04 -12.04 3.95
CA GLU A 84 9.99 -12.51 4.85
C GLU A 84 8.89 -13.26 4.09
N LEU A 85 8.48 -12.75 2.94
CA LEU A 85 7.49 -13.39 2.09
C LEU A 85 8.00 -14.72 1.56
N SER A 86 9.29 -14.80 1.19
CA SER A 86 9.94 -16.05 0.77
C SER A 86 9.96 -17.08 1.90
N MET A 87 10.26 -16.68 3.14
CA MET A 87 10.20 -17.58 4.30
C MET A 87 8.77 -18.05 4.58
N LYS A 88 7.76 -17.17 4.45
CA LYS A 88 6.35 -17.53 4.61
C LYS A 88 5.86 -18.45 3.49
N ALA A 89 6.28 -18.19 2.24
CA ALA A 89 5.96 -19.02 1.08
C ALA A 89 6.58 -20.42 1.19
N ALA A 90 7.83 -20.52 1.64
CA ALA A 90 8.47 -21.81 1.91
C ALA A 90 7.71 -22.62 2.98
N ARG A 91 7.34 -22.00 4.11
CA ARG A 91 6.54 -22.67 5.15
C ARG A 91 5.17 -23.10 4.65
N ALA A 92 4.45 -22.22 3.94
CA ALA A 92 3.13 -22.53 3.39
C ALA A 92 3.21 -23.67 2.36
N ARG A 93 4.28 -23.69 1.55
CA ARG A 93 4.55 -24.79 0.62
C ARG A 93 4.75 -26.11 1.37
N ASP A 94 5.56 -26.12 2.43
CA ASP A 94 5.84 -27.33 3.20
C ASP A 94 4.58 -27.85 3.93
N GLU A 95 3.77 -26.94 4.49
CA GLU A 95 2.48 -27.28 5.11
C GLU A 95 1.49 -27.89 4.09
N LEU A 96 1.35 -27.28 2.91
CA LEU A 96 0.45 -27.77 1.87
C LEU A 96 0.95 -29.07 1.20
N SER A 97 2.26 -29.32 1.27
CA SER A 97 2.88 -30.55 0.76
C SER A 97 2.76 -31.73 1.75
N ALA A 98 2.33 -31.49 3.00
CA ALA A 98 2.23 -32.51 4.03
C ALA A 98 1.24 -33.64 3.67
N ASP A 99 0.22 -33.35 2.87
CA ASP A 99 -0.77 -34.32 2.38
C ASP A 99 -0.36 -35.01 1.06
N GLY A 100 0.88 -34.83 0.61
CA GLY A 100 1.42 -35.45 -0.63
C GLY A 100 1.06 -34.71 -1.92
N ASN A 101 0.47 -33.52 -1.83
CA ASN A 101 0.17 -32.67 -2.97
C ASN A 101 1.34 -31.73 -3.31
N ILE A 102 1.47 -31.33 -4.58
CA ILE A 102 2.42 -30.29 -5.00
C ILE A 102 1.64 -28.97 -5.04
N PRO A 103 1.80 -28.07 -4.04
CA PRO A 103 1.08 -26.80 -4.02
C PRO A 103 1.53 -25.88 -5.14
N THR A 104 0.56 -25.23 -5.79
CA THR A 104 0.82 -24.25 -6.83
C THR A 104 1.08 -22.86 -6.23
N VAL A 105 1.64 -21.94 -7.03
CA VAL A 105 1.78 -20.52 -6.64
C VAL A 105 0.43 -19.93 -6.22
N SER A 106 -0.65 -20.32 -6.89
CA SER A 106 -2.02 -19.88 -6.54
C SER A 106 -2.47 -20.39 -5.17
N ASP A 107 -2.13 -21.63 -4.80
CA ASP A 107 -2.49 -22.19 -3.50
C ASP A 107 -1.74 -21.49 -2.36
N ILE A 108 -0.45 -21.21 -2.57
CA ILE A 108 0.38 -20.48 -1.62
C ILE A 108 -0.12 -19.03 -1.48
N ALA A 109 -0.44 -18.36 -2.60
CA ALA A 109 -0.99 -17.01 -2.60
C ALA A 109 -2.32 -16.92 -1.86
N LYS A 110 -3.24 -17.86 -2.11
CA LYS A 110 -4.53 -17.95 -1.38
C LYS A 110 -4.33 -18.17 0.11
N ARG A 111 -3.38 -19.02 0.50
CA ARG A 111 -3.07 -19.29 1.91
C ARG A 111 -2.46 -18.09 2.62
N LEU A 112 -1.59 -17.34 1.93
CA LEU A 112 -0.89 -16.18 2.48
C LEU A 112 -1.68 -14.87 2.36
N GLY A 113 -2.77 -14.84 1.58
CA GLY A 113 -3.58 -13.65 1.36
C GLY A 113 -2.87 -12.56 0.56
N VAL A 114 -1.94 -12.94 -0.33
CA VAL A 114 -1.14 -12.04 -1.17
C VAL A 114 -1.38 -12.34 -2.65
N SER A 115 -0.83 -11.52 -3.56
CA SER A 115 -0.96 -11.78 -4.99
C SER A 115 -0.06 -12.95 -5.44
N GLU A 116 -0.44 -13.62 -6.52
CA GLU A 116 0.38 -14.68 -7.13
C GLU A 116 1.71 -14.13 -7.65
N GLU A 117 1.74 -12.87 -8.10
CA GLU A 117 2.95 -12.15 -8.50
C GLU A 117 3.94 -12.01 -7.33
N ASP A 118 3.46 -11.55 -6.17
CA ASP A 118 4.30 -11.39 -4.98
C ASP A 118 4.88 -12.74 -4.51
N VAL A 119 4.10 -13.83 -4.63
CA VAL A 119 4.58 -15.20 -4.30
C VAL A 119 5.59 -15.70 -5.32
N ALA A 120 5.35 -15.50 -6.61
CA ALA A 120 6.27 -15.91 -7.67
C ALA A 120 7.62 -15.19 -7.52
N GLU A 121 7.59 -13.90 -7.24
CA GLU A 121 8.78 -13.09 -7.00
C GLU A 121 9.52 -13.52 -5.73
N ALA A 122 8.79 -13.83 -4.66
CA ALA A 122 9.36 -14.34 -3.41
C ALA A 122 10.01 -15.72 -3.56
N VAL A 123 9.38 -16.64 -4.31
CA VAL A 123 9.91 -17.99 -4.58
C VAL A 123 11.14 -17.92 -5.49
N ALA A 124 11.20 -16.98 -6.42
CA ALA A 124 12.36 -16.78 -7.30
C ALA A 124 13.57 -16.15 -6.58
N ALA A 125 13.34 -15.45 -5.47
CA ALA A 125 14.37 -14.71 -4.73
C ALA A 125 14.95 -15.45 -3.50
N GLY A 126 14.39 -16.60 -3.14
CA GLY A 126 14.85 -17.47 -2.03
C GLY A 126 15.75 -18.61 -2.50
#